data_AF-A0AAD6EWA1-F1
#
_entry.id   AF-A0AAD6EWA1-F1
#
_cell.length_a   1.000
_cell.length_b   1.000
_cell.length_c   1.000
_cell.angle_alpha   90.00
_cell.angle_beta   90.00
_cell.angle_gamma   90.00
#
_symmetry.space_group_name_H-M   'P 1'
#
loop_
_entity.id
_entity.type
_entity.pdbx_description
1 polymer ?
#
loop_
_entity_poly.entity_id
_entity_poly.type
_entity_poly.pdbx_seq_one_letter_code
_entity_poly.pdbx_strand_id
1 'polypeptide(L)'
;MSDWRLSADSTIYKEALRATETLCPPAEGFVKTKEIAGKALEVIAKQNNTLIQLLLKLTEEVEDLKVAVKRIEAAKAKEATPSDDLSESLGQIQVQLKKLSLGEPSKPAISKPKGKLFVFKDPKKILETERKKLK
;
A
#
# COMPACT_ATOMS: atom_id res chain seq x y z
N MET A 1 5.06 28.42 -19.98
CA MET A 1 3.85 28.69 -20.78
C MET A 1 3.92 27.79 -22.01
N SER A 2 2.91 26.96 -22.26
CA SER A 2 2.87 26.06 -23.42
C SER A 2 2.73 26.87 -24.71
N ASP A 3 3.60 26.64 -25.70
CA ASP A 3 3.48 27.25 -27.03
C ASP A 3 2.30 26.60 -27.77
N TRP A 4 1.47 27.41 -28.42
CA TRP A 4 0.32 26.93 -29.20
C TRP A 4 0.76 25.99 -30.33
N ARG A 5 2.00 26.12 -30.83
CA ARG A 5 2.57 25.21 -31.83
C ARG A 5 2.74 23.79 -31.29
N LEU A 6 3.25 23.68 -30.06
CA LEU A 6 3.40 22.38 -29.39
C LEU A 6 2.03 21.76 -29.12
N SER A 7 1.06 22.58 -28.71
CA SER A 7 -0.32 22.13 -28.54
C SER A 7 -0.95 21.68 -29.87
N ALA A 8 -0.72 22.42 -30.96
CA ALA A 8 -1.23 22.10 -32.29
C ALA A 8 -0.64 20.78 -32.83
N ASP A 9 0.59 20.45 -32.43
CA ASP A 9 1.23 19.20 -32.83
C ASP A 9 0.84 17.98 -32.00
N SER A 10 0.20 18.18 -30.85
CA SER A 10 -0.23 17.09 -29.98
C SER A 10 -1.26 16.19 -30.66
N THR A 11 -1.19 14.89 -30.35
CA THR A 11 -2.11 13.87 -30.89
C THR A 11 -3.56 14.17 -30.49
N ILE A 12 -3.79 14.51 -29.22
CA ILE A 12 -5.12 14.87 -28.69
C ILE A 12 -5.73 16.03 -29.48
N TYR A 13 -4.93 17.05 -29.81
CA TYR A 13 -5.40 18.18 -30.59
C TYR A 13 -5.75 17.82 -32.04
N LYS A 14 -4.90 17.03 -32.70
CA LYS A 14 -5.15 16.54 -34.06
C LYS A 14 -6.40 15.65 -34.13
N GLU A 15 -6.60 14.81 -33.11
CA GLU A 15 -7.82 13.99 -32.98
C GLU A 15 -9.07 14.84 -32.76
N ALA A 16 -8.98 15.87 -31.93
CA ALA A 16 -10.10 16.78 -31.69
C ALA A 16 -10.51 17.52 -32.98
N LEU A 17 -9.54 18.02 -33.76
CA LEU A 17 -9.81 18.61 -35.08
C LEU A 17 -10.44 17.61 -36.05
N ARG A 18 -9.94 16.37 -36.08
CA ARG A 18 -10.51 15.32 -36.94
C ARG A 18 -11.95 14.96 -36.56
N ALA A 19 -12.26 14.95 -35.26
CA ALA A 19 -13.62 14.70 -34.78
C ALA A 19 -14.57 15.83 -35.19
N THR A 20 -14.15 17.09 -35.04
CA THR A 20 -15.00 18.24 -35.39
C THR A 20 -15.08 18.52 -36.89
N GLU A 21 -14.13 18.01 -37.68
CA GLU A 21 -14.17 18.06 -39.14
C GLU A 21 -15.44 17.41 -39.71
N THR A 22 -15.90 16.33 -39.08
CA THR A 22 -17.14 15.63 -39.49
C THR A 22 -18.41 16.42 -39.20
N LEU A 23 -18.34 17.39 -38.28
CA LEU A 23 -19.48 18.19 -37.84
C LEU A 23 -19.63 19.48 -38.66
N CYS A 24 -18.53 20.22 -38.83
CA CYS A 24 -18.55 21.50 -39.54
C CYS A 24 -17.20 21.78 -40.22
N PRO A 25 -17.00 21.29 -41.46
CA PRO A 25 -15.74 21.47 -42.18
C PRO A 25 -15.58 22.91 -42.72
N PRO A 26 -14.33 23.42 -42.84
CA PRO A 26 -13.14 22.88 -42.18
C PRO A 26 -13.21 23.09 -40.67
N ALA A 27 -12.68 22.14 -39.90
CA ALA A 27 -12.47 22.28 -38.48
C ALA A 27 -11.44 23.36 -38.20
N GLU A 28 -11.76 24.25 -37.26
CA GLU A 28 -10.88 25.37 -36.90
C GLU A 28 -10.37 25.22 -35.47
N GLY A 29 -9.10 25.57 -35.32
CA GLY A 29 -8.36 25.48 -34.08
C GLY A 29 -7.71 26.81 -33.73
N PHE A 30 -6.40 26.87 -33.57
CA PHE A 30 -5.70 28.14 -33.43
C PHE A 30 -5.72 28.89 -34.76
N VAL A 31 -6.32 30.08 -34.78
CA VAL A 31 -6.44 30.92 -35.98
C VAL A 31 -5.94 32.32 -35.68
N LYS A 32 -5.25 32.95 -36.64
CA LYS A 32 -4.84 34.35 -36.51
C LYS A 32 -6.02 35.25 -36.86
N THR A 33 -6.33 36.19 -35.98
CA THR A 33 -7.45 37.13 -36.15
C THR A 33 -7.38 37.97 -37.44
N LYS A 34 -6.16 38.26 -37.93
CA LYS A 34 -5.96 38.97 -39.21
C LYS A 34 -6.40 38.17 -40.44
N GLU A 35 -6.48 36.85 -40.34
CA GLU A 35 -6.77 35.93 -41.45
C GLU A 35 -8.29 35.68 -41.60
N ILE A 36 -9.14 36.18 -40.69
CA ILE A 36 -10.57 35.84 -40.59
C ILE A 36 -11.53 37.03 -40.77
N ALA A 37 -11.06 38.12 -41.38
CA ALA A 37 -11.87 39.33 -41.56
C ALA A 37 -13.19 39.01 -42.28
N GLY A 38 -14.33 39.32 -41.63
CA GLY A 38 -15.67 39.07 -42.14
C GLY A 38 -16.29 37.70 -41.83
N LYS A 39 -15.51 36.73 -41.32
CA LYS A 39 -15.99 35.38 -40.94
C LYS A 39 -15.75 35.02 -39.48
N ALA A 40 -15.45 36.02 -38.65
CA ALA A 40 -15.04 35.81 -37.26
C ALA A 40 -16.03 34.98 -36.44
N LEU A 41 -17.33 35.21 -36.60
CA LEU A 41 -18.35 34.46 -35.84
C LEU A 41 -18.40 32.99 -36.24
N GLU A 42 -18.27 32.68 -37.53
CA GLU A 42 -18.24 31.31 -38.03
C GLU A 42 -17.01 30.56 -37.52
N VAL A 43 -15.84 31.22 -37.56
CA VAL A 43 -14.59 30.65 -37.06
C VAL A 43 -14.65 30.43 -35.55
N ILE A 44 -15.20 31.38 -34.78
CA ILE A 44 -15.39 31.23 -33.33
C ILE A 44 -16.30 30.03 -33.02
N ALA A 45 -17.38 29.84 -33.78
CA ALA A 45 -18.26 28.69 -33.59
C ALA A 45 -17.52 27.36 -33.83
N LYS A 46 -16.68 27.30 -34.87
CA LYS A 46 -15.84 26.13 -35.18
C LYS A 46 -14.78 25.88 -34.11
N GLN A 47 -14.10 26.93 -33.64
CA GLN A 47 -13.14 26.86 -32.53
C GLN A 47 -13.79 26.36 -31.24
N ASN A 48 -15.02 26.81 -30.95
CA ASN A 48 -15.78 26.33 -29.79
C ASN A 48 -16.08 24.84 -29.87
N ASN A 49 -16.43 24.31 -31.05
CA ASN A 49 -16.61 22.88 -31.22
C ASN A 49 -15.33 22.11 -30.89
N THR A 50 -14.19 22.57 -31.39
CA THR A 50 -12.88 21.96 -31.11
C THR A 50 -12.53 22.04 -29.61
N LEU A 51 -12.81 23.16 -28.95
CA LEU A 51 -12.61 23.32 -27.51
C LEU A 51 -13.49 22.37 -26.68
N ILE A 52 -14.78 22.25 -27.04
CA ILE A 52 -15.70 21.32 -26.37
C ILE A 52 -15.21 19.88 -26.52
N GLN A 53 -14.76 19.49 -27.72
CA GLN A 53 -14.22 18.16 -27.96
C GLN A 53 -12.98 17.86 -27.11
N LEU A 54 -12.08 18.84 -26.96
CA LEU A 54 -10.90 18.72 -26.10
C LEU A 54 -11.29 18.60 -24.61
N LEU A 55 -12.29 19.36 -24.17
CA LEU A 55 -12.79 19.29 -22.80
C LEU A 55 -13.44 17.94 -22.51
N LEU A 56 -14.22 17.40 -23.45
CA LEU A 56 -14.81 16.06 -23.32
C LEU A 56 -13.71 15.00 -23.16
N LYS A 57 -12.67 15.04 -23.99
CA LYS A 57 -11.51 14.15 -23.88
C LYS A 57 -10.82 14.26 -22.52
N LEU A 58 -10.61 15.48 -22.02
CA LEU A 58 -10.04 15.70 -20.70
C LEU A 58 -10.94 15.14 -19.59
N THR A 59 -12.26 15.29 -19.68
CA THR A 59 -13.19 14.71 -18.69
C THR A 59 -13.19 13.19 -18.69
N GLU A 60 -13.06 12.56 -19.87
CA GLU A 60 -12.89 11.10 -19.98
C GLU A 60 -11.60 10.65 -19.27
N GLU A 61 -10.47 11.28 -19.57
CA GLU A 61 -9.18 10.96 -18.94
C GLU A 61 -9.20 11.16 -17.42
N VAL A 62 -9.85 12.22 -16.94
CA VAL A 62 -9.98 12.47 -15.49
C VAL A 62 -10.84 11.42 -14.81
N GLU A 63 -11.92 10.94 -15.47
CA GLU A 63 -12.75 9.88 -14.91
C GLU A 63 -12.00 8.54 -14.86
N ASP A 64 -11.25 8.22 -15.92
CA ASP A 64 -10.38 7.04 -15.94
C ASP A 64 -9.32 7.09 -14.84
N LEU A 65 -8.70 8.26 -14.62
CA LEU A 65 -7.75 8.47 -13.53
C LEU A 65 -8.41 8.31 -12.15
N LYS A 66 -9.63 8.85 -11.94
CA LYS A 66 -10.36 8.65 -10.68
C LYS A 66 -10.66 7.18 -10.42
N VAL A 67 -11.03 6.42 -11.46
CA VAL A 67 -11.26 4.97 -11.35
C VAL A 67 -9.95 4.25 -11.00
N ALA A 68 -8.84 4.61 -11.64
CA ALA A 68 -7.53 4.05 -11.33
C ALA A 68 -7.10 4.33 -9.88
N VAL A 69 -7.28 5.56 -9.40
CA VAL A 69 -6.98 5.94 -8.00
C VAL A 69 -7.82 5.13 -7.02
N LYS A 70 -9.15 5.03 -7.23
CA LYS A 70 -10.02 4.22 -6.38
C LYS A 70 -9.60 2.74 -6.34
N ARG A 71 -9.16 2.18 -7.47
CA ARG A 71 -8.65 0.80 -7.54
C ARG A 71 -7.37 0.63 -6.72
N ILE A 72 -6.44 1.58 -6.81
CA ILE A 72 -5.20 1.58 -6.04
C ILE A 72 -5.48 1.71 -4.55
N GLU A 73 -6.38 2.61 -4.15
CA GLU A 73 -6.79 2.77 -2.75
C GLU A 73 -7.45 1.51 -2.21
N ALA A 74 -8.33 0.87 -2.98
CA ALA A 74 -8.96 -0.40 -2.59
C ALA A 74 -7.93 -1.55 -2.47
N ALA A 75 -6.94 -1.62 -3.37
CA ALA A 75 -5.86 -2.60 -3.28
C ALA A 75 -4.99 -2.37 -2.03
N LYS A 76 -4.62 -1.13 -1.74
CA LYS A 76 -3.89 -0.77 -0.52
C LYS A 76 -4.69 -1.05 0.75
N ALA A 77 -5.99 -0.79 0.75
CA ALA A 77 -6.84 -1.12 1.89
C ALA A 77 -6.90 -2.63 2.16
N LYS A 78 -6.95 -3.45 1.10
CA LYS A 78 -6.87 -4.92 1.20
C LYS A 78 -5.51 -5.41 1.71
N GLU A 79 -4.42 -4.74 1.35
CA GLU A 79 -3.08 -5.05 1.88
C GLU A 79 -2.88 -4.57 3.33
N ALA A 80 -3.54 -3.48 3.73
CA ALA A 80 -3.45 -2.90 5.07
C ALA A 80 -4.34 -3.62 6.11
N THR A 81 -5.43 -4.28 5.68
CA THR A 81 -6.08 -5.29 6.50
C THR A 81 -5.20 -6.53 6.50
N PRO A 82 -4.60 -6.93 7.64
CA PRO A 82 -4.02 -8.26 7.70
C PRO A 82 -5.16 -9.21 7.37
N SER A 83 -5.05 -9.99 6.29
CA SER A 83 -6.07 -10.99 5.99
C SER A 83 -6.29 -11.78 7.27
N ASP A 84 -7.53 -11.86 7.76
CA ASP A 84 -7.85 -12.61 8.99
C ASP A 84 -7.22 -14.01 8.95
N ASP A 85 -7.17 -14.59 7.75
CA ASP A 85 -6.53 -15.86 7.44
C ASP A 85 -5.01 -15.92 7.79
N LEU A 86 -4.24 -14.85 7.55
CA LEU A 86 -2.81 -14.78 7.94
C LEU A 86 -2.64 -14.61 9.45
N SER A 87 -3.50 -13.82 10.09
CA SER A 87 -3.46 -13.62 11.55
C SER A 87 -3.86 -14.90 12.28
N GLU A 88 -4.89 -15.59 11.79
CA GLU A 88 -5.33 -16.89 12.28
C GLU A 88 -4.27 -17.98 12.03
N SER A 89 -3.66 -18.01 10.85
CA SER A 89 -2.60 -18.94 10.50
C SER A 89 -1.33 -18.72 11.35
N LEU A 90 -0.94 -17.46 11.58
CA LEU A 90 0.15 -17.12 12.52
C LEU A 90 -0.19 -17.53 13.96
N GLY A 91 -1.43 -17.32 14.39
CA GLY A 91 -1.91 -17.79 15.69
C GLY A 91 -1.81 -19.31 15.84
N GLN A 92 -2.22 -20.05 14.81
CA GLN A 92 -2.12 -21.51 14.79
C GLN A 92 -0.66 -21.99 14.79
N ILE A 93 0.22 -21.38 13.99
CA ILE A 93 1.65 -21.68 13.97
C ILE A 93 2.27 -21.42 15.35
N GLN A 94 1.92 -20.32 16.02
CA GLN A 94 2.40 -20.01 17.36
C GLN A 94 1.95 -21.05 18.39
N VAL A 95 0.70 -21.53 18.31
CA VAL A 95 0.19 -22.61 19.16
C VAL A 95 0.90 -23.93 18.88
N GLN A 96 1.15 -24.26 17.62
CA GLN A 96 1.89 -25.47 17.22
C GLN A 96 3.34 -25.41 17.68
N LEU A 97 4.02 -24.26 17.58
CA LEU A 97 5.38 -24.06 18.09
C LEU A 97 5.44 -24.21 19.61
N LYS A 98 4.46 -23.67 20.35
CA LYS A 98 4.39 -23.84 21.81
C LYS A 98 4.22 -25.31 22.23
N LYS A 99 3.55 -26.12 21.40
CA LYS A 99 3.40 -27.57 21.61
C LYS A 99 4.64 -28.36 21.19
N LEU A 100 5.47 -27.81 20.31
CA LEU A 100 6.75 -28.42 19.93
C LEU A 100 7.82 -28.13 20.99
N SER A 101 7.88 -29.00 22.00
CA SER A 101 9.06 -29.09 22.87
C SER A 101 10.21 -29.72 22.07
N LEU A 102 11.12 -28.88 21.57
CA LEU A 102 12.42 -29.30 21.04
C LEU A 102 13.33 -29.70 22.21
N GLY A 103 13.07 -30.87 22.75
CA GLY A 103 13.82 -31.45 23.83
C GLY A 103 13.11 -32.70 24.28
N GLU A 104 13.82 -33.83 24.28
CA GLU A 104 13.42 -35.01 25.03
C GLU A 104 12.93 -34.55 26.41
N PRO A 105 11.76 -35.01 26.89
CA PRO A 105 11.34 -34.69 28.24
C PRO A 105 12.47 -35.18 29.14
N SER A 106 13.25 -34.24 29.67
CA SER A 106 14.29 -34.55 30.64
C SER A 106 13.57 -35.34 31.72
N LYS A 107 13.83 -36.66 31.76
CA LYS A 107 13.31 -37.55 32.79
C LYS A 107 13.46 -36.80 34.11
N PRO A 108 12.40 -36.69 34.95
CA PRO A 108 12.53 -36.01 36.22
C PRO A 108 13.75 -36.61 36.90
N ALA A 109 14.72 -35.75 37.23
CA ALA A 109 16.03 -36.16 37.72
C ALA A 109 15.80 -37.23 38.79
N ILE A 110 16.17 -38.47 38.50
CA ILE A 110 16.02 -39.58 39.43
C ILE A 110 16.82 -39.17 40.65
N SER A 111 16.11 -38.76 41.71
CA SER A 111 16.70 -38.41 42.99
C SER A 111 17.42 -39.65 43.49
N LYS A 112 18.74 -39.70 43.28
CA LYS A 112 19.59 -40.74 43.87
C LYS A 112 19.29 -40.74 45.37
N PRO A 113 18.93 -41.89 45.97
CA PRO A 113 18.66 -41.93 47.40
C PRO A 113 19.90 -41.41 48.12
N LYS A 114 19.74 -40.33 48.91
CA LYS A 114 20.83 -39.75 49.68
C LYS A 114 21.38 -40.86 50.59
N GLY A 115 22.65 -41.23 50.39
CA GLY A 115 23.30 -42.28 51.18
C GLY A 115 23.25 -41.96 52.68
N LYS A 116 23.26 -43.01 53.53
CA LYS A 116 23.32 -42.83 54.99
C LYS A 116 24.65 -42.16 55.35
N LEU A 117 24.56 -40.96 55.91
CA LEU A 117 25.70 -40.23 56.46
C LEU A 117 26.00 -40.76 57.86
N PHE A 118 27.11 -41.46 58.03
CA PHE A 118 27.58 -41.91 59.34
C PHE A 118 28.49 -40.86 59.95
N VAL A 119 28.03 -40.24 61.04
CA VAL A 119 28.74 -39.16 61.73
C VAL A 119 28.78 -39.46 63.22
N PHE A 120 29.94 -39.25 63.84
CA PHE A 120 30.17 -39.51 65.27
C PHE A 120 29.35 -38.59 66.19
N LYS A 121 29.03 -37.38 65.72
CA LYS A 121 28.17 -36.41 66.40
C LYS A 121 27.22 -35.77 65.40
N ASP A 122 26.02 -35.43 65.85
CA ASP A 122 24.99 -34.78 65.03
C ASP A 122 25.51 -33.42 64.51
N PRO A 123 25.65 -33.23 63.18
CA PRO A 123 26.19 -32.02 62.58
C PRO A 123 25.40 -30.76 62.93
N LYS A 124 24.07 -30.89 63.15
CA LYS A 124 23.23 -29.75 63.50
C LYS A 124 23.58 -29.18 64.86
N LYS A 125 23.86 -30.06 65.83
CA LYS A 125 24.25 -29.65 67.19
C LYS A 125 25.59 -28.94 67.21
N ILE A 126 26.55 -29.41 66.40
CA ILE A 126 27.85 -28.74 66.23
C ILE A 126 27.65 -27.32 65.72
N LEU A 127 26.84 -27.16 64.66
CA LEU A 127 26.53 -25.86 64.07
C LEU A 127 25.91 -24.89 65.07
N GLU A 128 24.97 -25.36 65.90
CA GLU A 128 24.36 -24.56 66.95
C GLU A 128 25.35 -24.17 68.05
N THR A 129 26.23 -25.07 68.46
CA THR A 129 27.27 -24.76 69.46
C THR A 129 28.26 -23.73 68.95
N GLU A 130 28.71 -23.83 67.71
CA GLU A 130 29.63 -22.85 67.12
C GLU A 130 28.96 -21.49 66.93
N ARG A 131 27.68 -21.46 66.51
CA ARG A 131 26.91 -20.23 66.42
C ARG A 131 26.70 -19.53 67.76
N LYS A 132 26.61 -20.29 68.86
CA LYS A 132 26.51 -19.72 70.21
C LYS A 132 27.85 -19.19 70.74
N LYS A 133 28.98 -19.74 70.29
CA LYS A 133 30.33 -19.22 70.62
C LYS A 133 30.67 -17.93 69.86
N LEU A 134 30.01 -17.69 68.72
CA LEU A 134 30.14 -16.49 67.90
C LEU A 134 29.29 -15.30 68.38
N LYS A 135 28.52 -15.47 69.47
CA LYS A 135 27.84 -14.40 70.20
C LYS A 135 28.56 -14.15 71.52
#